data_AF-A0A956W4H2-F1
#
_entry.id   AF-A0A956W4H2-F1
#
_cell.length_a   1.000
_cell.length_b   1.000
_cell.length_c   1.000
_cell.angle_alpha   90.00
_cell.angle_beta   90.00
_cell.angle_gamma   90.00
#
_symmetry.space_group_name_H-M   'P 1'
#
loop_
_entity.id
_entity.type
_entity.pdbx_description
1 polymer ?
#
loop_
_entity_poly.entity_id
_entity_poly.type
_entity_poly.pdbx_seq_one_letter_code
_entity_poly.pdbx_strand_id
1 'polypeptide(L)'
;VMRAAMETGVSIPRLCATDSLEPFGSCRLCLVEIEGRKGTPASCTTPVEPGMKVTTQNSRIAKLRRNVMELYISDHPLDCLTCPANGDCEL
;
A
#
# COMPACT_ATOMS: atom_id res chain seq x y z
N VAL A 1 -10.39 -0.14 -5.47
CA VAL A 1 -10.36 -1.02 -4.27
C VAL A 1 -9.98 -0.23 -3.02
N MET A 2 -8.89 0.55 -3.05
CA MET A 2 -8.44 1.35 -1.89
C MET A 2 -9.54 2.24 -1.31
N ARG A 3 -10.24 3.01 -2.15
CA ARG A 3 -11.36 3.87 -1.70
C ARG A 3 -12.48 3.08 -1.00
N ALA A 4 -12.90 1.95 -1.54
CA ALA A 4 -13.93 1.11 -0.92
C ALA A 4 -13.46 0.54 0.44
N ALA A 5 -12.17 0.21 0.59
CA ALA A 5 -11.61 -0.19 1.88
C ALA A 5 -11.67 0.97 2.89
N MET A 6 -11.33 2.20 2.48
CA MET A 6 -11.42 3.39 3.34
C MET A 6 -12.87 3.68 3.77
N GLU A 7 -13.83 3.60 2.85
CA GLU A 7 -15.26 3.80 3.12
C GLU A 7 -15.83 2.75 4.10
N THR A 8 -15.17 1.60 4.23
CA THR A 8 -15.53 0.52 5.16
C THR A 8 -14.67 0.49 6.43
N GLY A 9 -13.83 1.50 6.64
CA GLY A 9 -12.97 1.63 7.82
C GLY A 9 -11.71 0.76 7.80
N VAL A 10 -11.39 0.12 6.67
CA VAL A 10 -10.17 -0.69 6.49
C VAL A 10 -9.06 0.17 5.91
N SER A 11 -8.04 0.44 6.73
CA SER A 11 -6.84 1.14 6.27
C SER A 11 -5.92 0.20 5.47
N ILE A 12 -5.51 0.63 4.27
CA ILE A 12 -4.51 -0.04 3.44
C ILE A 12 -3.28 0.89 3.36
N PRO A 13 -2.07 0.41 3.68
CA PRO A 13 -0.87 1.25 3.68
C PRO A 13 -0.56 1.77 2.27
N ARG A 14 -0.12 3.03 2.20
CA ARG A 14 0.21 3.75 0.96
C ARG A 14 1.27 4.81 1.21
N LEU A 15 2.13 5.06 0.22
CA LEU A 15 3.04 6.22 0.19
C LEU A 15 2.76 7.13 -1.01
N CYS A 16 2.39 6.54 -2.17
CA CYS A 16 2.20 7.31 -3.41
C CYS A 16 0.74 7.64 -3.75
N ALA A 17 -0.24 7.13 -2.98
CA ALA A 17 -1.66 7.34 -3.28
C ALA A 17 -2.19 8.49 -2.42
N THR A 18 -2.94 9.39 -3.04
CA THR A 18 -3.56 10.57 -2.42
C THR A 18 -4.85 10.88 -3.19
N ASP A 19 -5.80 11.56 -2.54
CA ASP A 19 -7.07 11.95 -3.18
C ASP A 19 -6.92 13.16 -4.12
N SER A 20 -5.76 13.84 -4.08
CA SER A 20 -5.48 15.03 -4.89
C SER A 20 -4.85 14.74 -6.26
N LEU A 21 -4.46 13.48 -6.52
CA LEU A 21 -3.74 13.07 -7.74
C LEU A 21 -4.34 11.78 -8.31
N GLU A 22 -4.07 11.53 -9.59
CA GLU A 22 -4.48 10.28 -10.23
C GLU A 22 -3.77 9.06 -9.63
N PRO A 23 -4.41 7.88 -9.61
CA PRO A 23 -3.80 6.67 -9.09
C PRO A 23 -2.54 6.25 -9.87
N PHE A 24 -1.39 6.23 -9.20
CA PHE A 24 -0.09 5.95 -9.83
C PHE A 24 0.38 4.50 -9.67
N GLY A 25 0.28 3.93 -8.46
CA GLY A 25 0.63 2.53 -8.20
C GLY A 25 2.12 2.22 -8.05
N SER A 26 2.99 3.23 -7.89
CA SER A 26 4.45 3.02 -7.80
C SER A 26 4.93 2.41 -6.49
N CYS A 27 4.38 2.81 -5.35
CA CYS A 27 4.97 2.42 -4.06
C CYS A 27 4.81 0.94 -3.72
N ARG A 28 3.88 0.24 -4.37
CA ARG A 28 3.58 -1.19 -4.14
C ARG A 28 3.37 -1.59 -2.67
N LEU A 29 3.00 -0.66 -1.78
CA LEU A 29 2.63 -1.01 -0.40
C LEU A 29 1.16 -1.40 -0.26
N CYS A 30 0.32 -0.85 -1.13
CA CYS A 30 -1.13 -1.06 -1.09
C CYS A 30 -1.58 -2.38 -1.76
N LEU A 31 -0.70 -3.38 -1.80
CA LEU A 31 -0.97 -4.70 -2.41
C LEU A 31 -2.06 -5.41 -1.64
N VAL A 32 -2.96 -6.05 -2.38
CA VAL A 32 -4.07 -6.84 -1.86
C VAL A 32 -4.18 -8.15 -2.61
N GLU A 33 -4.90 -9.12 -2.05
CA GLU A 33 -5.31 -10.33 -2.75
C GLU A 33 -6.79 -10.25 -3.10
N ILE A 34 -7.13 -10.72 -4.30
CA ILE A 34 -8.50 -10.69 -4.81
C ILE A 34 -8.84 -12.12 -5.24
N GLU A 35 -9.93 -12.67 -4.71
CA GLU A 35 -10.38 -14.02 -5.04
C GLU A 35 -10.59 -14.16 -6.57
N GLY A 36 -10.06 -15.24 -7.15
CA GLY A 36 -10.12 -15.49 -8.59
C GLY A 36 -9.13 -14.69 -9.44
N ARG A 37 -8.33 -13.77 -8.88
CA ARG A 37 -7.26 -13.07 -9.61
C ARG A 37 -5.88 -13.63 -9.26
N LYS A 38 -4.99 -13.65 -10.25
CA LYS A 38 -3.59 -14.04 -10.05
C LYS A 38 -2.79 -12.86 -9.48
N GLY A 39 -1.87 -13.18 -8.58
CA GLY A 39 -0.92 -12.21 -8.02
C GLY A 39 -1.54 -11.32 -6.94
N THR A 40 -0.86 -10.21 -6.68
CA THR A 40 -1.23 -9.23 -5.66
C THR A 40 -1.33 -7.83 -6.30
N PRO A 41 -2.48 -7.48 -6.89
CA PRO A 41 -2.64 -6.18 -7.53
C PRO A 41 -2.57 -5.03 -6.52
N ALA A 42 -2.23 -3.83 -7.01
CA ALA A 42 -2.22 -2.62 -6.20
C ALA A 42 -3.64 -2.10 -6.01
N SER A 43 -4.08 -1.89 -4.77
CA SER A 43 -5.46 -1.47 -4.49
C SER A 43 -5.80 -0.05 -4.95
N CYS A 44 -4.81 0.85 -5.07
CA CYS A 44 -5.01 2.22 -5.52
C CYS A 44 -5.40 2.32 -7.00
N THR A 45 -4.83 1.46 -7.87
CA THR A 45 -5.12 1.46 -9.31
C THR A 45 -6.16 0.42 -9.72
N THR A 46 -6.52 -0.53 -8.84
CA THR A 46 -7.49 -1.58 -9.17
C THR A 46 -8.93 -1.08 -8.98
N PRO A 47 -9.77 -1.05 -10.03
CA PRO A 47 -11.20 -0.74 -9.90
C PRO A 47 -11.94 -1.81 -9.09
N VAL A 48 -13.05 -1.44 -8.45
CA VAL A 48 -13.92 -2.39 -7.74
C VAL A 48 -14.93 -2.98 -8.72
N GLU A 49 -15.23 -4.26 -8.56
CA GLU A 49 -16.27 -4.96 -9.33
C GLU A 49 -17.28 -5.62 -8.37
N PRO A 50 -18.54 -5.80 -8.80
CA PRO A 50 -19.54 -6.51 -8.00
C PRO A 50 -19.09 -7.92 -7.63
N GLY A 51 -19.32 -8.32 -6.38
CA GLY A 51 -18.94 -9.65 -5.88
C GLY A 51 -17.44 -9.85 -5.62
N MET A 52 -16.63 -8.82 -5.81
CA MET A 52 -15.19 -8.88 -5.52
C MET A 52 -14.95 -9.11 -4.03
N LYS A 53 -14.18 -10.15 -3.69
CA LYS A 53 -13.72 -10.43 -2.33
C LYS A 53 -12.24 -10.11 -2.23
N VAL A 54 -11.90 -9.19 -1.34
CA VAL A 54 -10.55 -8.65 -1.19
C VAL A 54 -10.00 -8.98 0.19
N THR A 55 -8.81 -9.58 0.23
CA THR A 55 -8.04 -9.79 1.44
C THR A 55 -6.95 -8.72 1.52
N THR A 56 -6.98 -7.90 2.57
CA THR A 56 -6.03 -6.78 2.76
C THR A 56 -4.88 -7.11 3.70
N GLN A 57 -5.01 -8.18 4.49
CA GLN A 57 -4.04 -8.64 5.47
C GLN A 57 -4.00 -10.17 5.51
N ASN A 58 -2.81 -10.72 5.27
CA ASN A 58 -2.46 -12.12 5.53
C ASN A 58 -0.92 -12.24 5.54
N SER A 59 -0.39 -13.43 5.81
CA SER A 59 1.07 -13.66 5.89
C SER A 59 1.80 -13.37 4.58
N ARG A 60 1.18 -13.67 3.44
CA ARG A 60 1.75 -13.45 2.10
C ARG A 60 1.86 -11.97 1.76
N ILE A 61 0.78 -11.20 1.97
CA ILE A 61 0.75 -9.75 1.78
C ILE A 61 1.72 -9.07 2.74
N ALA A 62 1.76 -9.48 4.01
CA ALA A 62 2.67 -8.94 5.01
C ALA A 62 4.14 -9.14 4.61
N LYS A 63 4.50 -10.33 4.11
CA LYS A 63 5.85 -10.62 3.60
C LYS A 63 6.20 -9.73 2.41
N LEU A 64 5.28 -9.59 1.44
CA LEU A 64 5.50 -8.73 0.28
C LEU A 64 5.71 -7.26 0.67
N ARG A 65 4.86 -6.72 1.56
CA ARG A 65 5.00 -5.34 2.04
C ARG A 65 6.32 -5.12 2.78
N ARG A 66 6.75 -6.09 3.60
CA ARG A 66 8.06 -6.04 4.27
C ARG A 66 9.20 -5.98 3.25
N ASN A 67 9.21 -6.86 2.26
CA ASN A 67 10.24 -6.85 1.22
C ASN A 67 10.26 -5.53 0.44
N VAL A 68 9.09 -4.94 0.15
CA VAL A 68 9.01 -3.62 -0.49
C VAL A 68 9.61 -2.55 0.41
N MET A 69 9.28 -2.53 1.70
CA MET A 69 9.86 -1.59 2.66
C MET A 69 11.38 -1.78 2.85
N GLU A 70 11.87 -3.01 2.83
CA GLU A 70 13.31 -3.29 2.88
C GLU A 70 14.05 -2.65 1.68
N LEU A 71 13.44 -2.67 0.49
CA LEU A 71 13.99 -1.97 -0.69
C LEU A 71 13.94 -0.45 -0.56
N TYR A 72 12.90 0.11 0.07
CA TYR A 72 12.85 1.55 0.33
C TYR A 72 13.93 1.99 1.31
N ILE A 73 14.12 1.21 2.38
CA ILE A 73 15.08 1.54 3.44
C ILE A 73 16.52 1.32 2.97
N SER A 74 16.78 0.40 2.03
CA SER A 74 18.15 0.16 1.55
C SER A 74 18.80 1.38 0.91
N ASP A 75 18.00 2.25 0.27
CA ASP A 75 18.46 3.49 -0.35
C ASP A 75 18.12 4.75 0.48
N HIS A 76 17.45 4.60 1.63
CA HIS A 76 17.07 5.73 2.48
C HIS A 76 18.20 6.10 3.45
N PRO A 77 18.58 7.38 3.57
CA PRO A 77 19.61 7.80 4.53
C PRO A 77 19.15 7.53 5.97
N LEU A 78 20.01 6.91 6.78
CA LEU A 78 19.70 6.51 8.16
C LEU A 78 19.87 7.67 9.17
N ASP A 79 19.42 8.87 8.79
CA ASP A 79 19.60 10.11 9.53
C ASP A 79 18.30 10.56 10.22
N CYS A 80 17.44 9.61 10.62
CA CYS A 80 16.09 9.89 11.13
C CYS A 80 16.09 10.90 12.28
N LEU A 81 17.07 10.87 13.18
CA LEU A 81 17.12 11.79 14.33
C LEU A 81 17.37 13.25 13.95
N THR A 82 17.98 13.49 12.79
CA THR A 82 18.26 14.82 12.25
C THR A 82 17.40 15.17 11.04
N CYS A 83 16.54 14.25 10.61
CA CYS A 83 15.64 14.43 9.47
C CYS A 83 14.54 15.44 9.82
N PRO A 84 14.30 16.47 8.99
CA PRO A 84 13.21 17.43 9.23
C PRO A 84 11.81 16.80 9.23
N ALA A 85 11.64 15.65 8.57
CA ALA A 85 10.38 14.90 8.55
C ALA A 85 10.21 13.94 9.74
N ASN A 86 11.18 13.90 10.67
CA ASN A 86 11.08 13.03 11.84
C ASN A 86 9.86 13.40 12.69
N GLY A 87 9.04 12.39 13.03
CA GLY A 87 7.76 12.57 13.73
C GLY A 87 6.54 12.64 12.81
N ASP A 88 6.70 13.05 11.56
CA ASP A 88 5.64 13.16 10.55
C ASP A 88 5.90 12.31 9.30
N CYS A 89 6.93 11.46 9.33
CA CYS A 89 7.31 10.59 8.22
C CYS A 89 6.32 9.41 8.08
N GLU A 90 5.78 9.21 6.86
CA GLU A 90 4.87 8.09 6.54
C GLU A 90 5.59 6.77 6.19
N LEU A 91 6.93 6.80 6.14
CA LEU A 91 7.80 5.63 5.85
C LEU A 91 8.12 4.86 7.13
#